data_AF-A0A8G1IXX8-F1
#
_entry.id   AF-A0A8G1IXX8-F1
#
_cell.length_a   1.000
_cell.length_b   1.000
_cell.length_c   1.000
_cell.angle_alpha   90.00
_cell.angle_beta   90.00
_cell.angle_gamma   90.00
#
_symmetry.space_group_name_H-M   'P 1'
#
loop_
_entity.id
_entity.type
_entity.pdbx_description
1 polymer ?
#
loop_
_entity_poly.entity_id
_entity_poly.type
_entity_poly.pdbx_seq_one_letter_code
_entity_poly.pdbx_strand_id
1 'polypeptide(L)'
;MKQLLLRVDDDLHARLTERAKRERRSVNAIANEILSVVGEGDGRTASERVRARAAALGMLAPPLKAVERHDRPVKDVETLRAEVLDSMRGVGEILDGILDEDRDRLL
;
A
#
# COMPACT_ATOMS: atom_id res chain seq x y z
N MET A 1 -8.71 9.04 -23.48
CA MET A 1 -9.92 8.25 -23.19
C MET A 1 -9.55 6.77 -23.12
N LYS A 2 -10.17 6.01 -22.22
CA LYS A 2 -9.99 4.55 -22.06
C LYS A 2 -11.38 3.92 -22.02
N GLN A 3 -11.52 2.71 -22.56
CA GLN A 3 -12.80 2.00 -22.63
C GLN A 3 -12.77 0.80 -21.66
N LEU A 4 -13.83 0.65 -20.87
CA LEU A 4 -14.04 -0.49 -19.97
C LEU A 4 -15.23 -1.29 -20.49
N LEU A 5 -15.03 -2.59 -20.69
CA LEU A 5 -16.09 -3.54 -20.98
C LEU A 5 -16.31 -4.38 -19.73
N LEU A 6 -17.53 -4.33 -19.18
CA LEU A 6 -17.92 -5.04 -17.97
C LEU A 6 -19.08 -5.98 -18.27
N ARG A 7 -19.02 -7.20 -17.74
CA ARG A 7 -20.19 -8.09 -17.68
C ARG A 7 -20.98 -7.77 -16.43
N VAL A 8 -22.27 -7.53 -16.60
CA VAL A 8 -23.20 -7.22 -15.51
C VAL A 8 -24.43 -8.11 -15.65
N ASP A 9 -25.11 -8.36 -14.54
CA ASP A 9 -26.38 -9.08 -14.55
C ASP A 9 -27.44 -8.29 -15.33
N ASP A 10 -28.33 -9.02 -16.02
CA ASP A 10 -29.38 -8.44 -16.87
C ASP A 10 -30.29 -7.48 -16.08
N ASP A 11 -30.60 -7.82 -14.82
CA ASP A 11 -31.38 -6.97 -13.92
C ASP A 11 -30.70 -5.63 -13.64
N LEU A 12 -29.37 -5.63 -13.46
CA LEU A 12 -28.61 -4.40 -13.26
C LEU A 12 -28.62 -3.54 -14.53
N HIS A 13 -28.43 -4.17 -15.69
CA HIS A 13 -28.50 -3.49 -16.98
C HIS A 13 -29.88 -2.86 -17.22
N ALA A 14 -30.97 -3.57 -16.90
CA ALA A 14 -32.33 -3.07 -17.03
C ALA A 14 -32.57 -1.83 -16.15
N ARG A 15 -32.14 -1.86 -14.89
CA ARG A 15 -32.27 -0.69 -13.99
C ARG A 15 -31.48 0.53 -14.48
N LEU A 16 -30.26 0.31 -14.97
CA LEU A 16 -29.44 1.38 -15.53
C LEU A 16 -30.09 1.99 -16.78
N THR A 17 -30.66 1.14 -17.63
CA THR A 17 -31.37 1.57 -18.85
C THR A 17 -32.61 2.39 -18.52
N GLU A 18 -33.43 1.96 -17.57
CA GLU A 18 -34.63 2.71 -17.16
C GLU A 18 -34.26 4.05 -16.53
N ARG A 19 -33.19 4.09 -15.73
CA ARG A 19 -32.66 5.36 -15.20
C ARG A 19 -32.18 6.28 -16.32
N ALA A 20 -31.43 5.76 -17.28
CA ALA A 20 -30.92 6.51 -18.42
C ALA A 20 -32.06 7.11 -19.27
N LYS A 21 -33.13 6.34 -19.52
CA LYS A 21 -34.34 6.84 -20.19
C LYS A 21 -35.00 7.99 -19.42
N ARG A 22 -35.18 7.82 -18.12
CA ARG A 22 -35.81 8.84 -17.25
C ARG A 22 -35.02 10.15 -17.25
N GLU A 23 -33.70 10.05 -17.22
CA GLU A 23 -32.79 11.20 -17.20
C GLU A 23 -32.44 11.74 -18.61
N ARG A 24 -32.93 11.11 -19.69
CA ARG A 24 -32.56 11.41 -21.08
C ARG A 24 -31.04 11.41 -21.32
N ARG A 25 -30.33 10.49 -20.66
CA ARG A 25 -28.87 10.33 -20.75
C ARG A 25 -28.53 8.97 -21.33
N SER A 26 -27.29 8.79 -21.79
CA SER A 26 -26.82 7.47 -22.20
C SER A 26 -26.52 6.61 -20.96
N VAL A 27 -26.66 5.29 -21.11
CA VAL A 27 -26.31 4.33 -20.05
C VAL A 27 -24.86 4.50 -19.61
N ASN A 28 -23.93 4.74 -20.56
CA ASN A 28 -22.53 5.00 -20.26
C ASN A 28 -22.31 6.27 -19.44
N ALA A 29 -23.09 7.33 -19.67
CA ALA A 29 -22.98 8.57 -18.87
C ALA A 29 -23.38 8.32 -17.41
N ILE A 30 -24.46 7.57 -17.19
CA ILE A 30 -24.91 7.17 -15.85
C ILE A 30 -23.88 6.24 -15.19
N ALA A 31 -23.37 5.25 -15.93
CA ALA A 31 -22.37 4.31 -15.43
C ALA A 31 -21.07 5.02 -15.02
N ASN A 32 -20.58 5.96 -15.84
CA ASN A 32 -19.38 6.73 -15.52
C ASN A 32 -19.57 7.61 -14.28
N GLU A 33 -20.74 8.22 -14.10
CA GLU A 33 -21.04 9.02 -12.91
C GLU A 33 -21.02 8.17 -11.64
N ILE A 34 -21.68 7.00 -11.67
CA ILE A 34 -21.69 6.06 -10.54
C ILE A 34 -20.26 5.59 -10.22
N LEU A 35 -19.48 5.25 -11.25
CA LEU A 35 -18.09 4.83 -11.08
C LEU A 35 -17.19 5.96 -10.57
N SER A 36 -17.47 7.23 -10.92
CA SER A 36 -16.73 8.39 -10.40
C SER A 36 -16.89 8.53 -8.89
N VAL A 37 -18.13 8.42 -8.40
CA VAL A 37 -18.43 8.51 -6.96
C VAL A 37 -17.73 7.40 -6.17
N VAL A 38 -17.68 6.18 -6.72
CA VAL A 38 -16.95 5.06 -6.11
C VAL A 38 -15.43 5.28 -6.19
N GLY A 39 -14.93 5.84 -7.29
CA GLY A 39 -13.51 6.15 -7.47
C GLY A 39 -13.02 7.26 -6.52
N GLU A 40 -13.85 8.25 -6.25
CA GLU A 40 -13.58 9.32 -5.27
C GLU A 40 -13.55 8.79 -3.82
N GLY A 41 -14.26 7.69 -3.54
CA GLY A 41 -14.24 7.00 -2.25
C GLY A 41 -12.95 6.25 -1.94
N ASP A 42 -12.11 5.95 -2.94
CA ASP A 42 -10.75 5.43 -2.73
C ASP A 42 -9.76 6.61 -2.79
N GLY A 43 -9.92 7.56 -1.86
CA GLY A 43 -9.02 8.70 -1.65
C GLY A 43 -7.57 8.31 -1.31
N ARG A 44 -7.25 7.02 -1.34
CA ARG A 44 -5.90 6.51 -1.25
C ARG A 44 -5.14 6.87 -2.51
N THR A 45 -4.07 7.62 -2.32
CA THR A 45 -3.00 7.78 -3.30
C THR A 45 -2.53 6.42 -3.82
N ALA A 46 -1.93 6.38 -5.01
CA ALA A 46 -1.35 5.14 -5.55
C ALA A 46 -0.38 4.47 -4.54
N SER A 47 0.35 5.27 -3.78
CA SER A 47 1.24 4.82 -2.71
C SER A 47 0.48 4.14 -1.57
N GLU A 48 -0.66 4.71 -1.14
CA GLU A 48 -1.51 4.12 -0.09
C GLU A 48 -2.19 2.82 -0.55
N ARG A 49 -2.56 2.70 -1.82
CA ARG A 49 -3.10 1.43 -2.37
C ARG A 49 -2.03 0.34 -2.41
N VAL A 50 -0.82 0.68 -2.85
CA VAL A 50 0.32 -0.25 -2.85
C VAL A 50 0.68 -0.65 -1.42
N ARG A 51 0.71 0.30 -0.49
CA ARG A 51 0.97 0.05 0.94
C ARG A 51 -0.10 -0.84 1.56
N ALA A 52 -1.38 -0.56 1.31
CA ALA A 52 -2.49 -1.37 1.81
C ALA A 52 -2.42 -2.82 1.28
N ARG A 53 -2.08 -2.99 -0.01
CA ARG A 53 -1.90 -4.31 -0.61
C ARG A 53 -0.68 -5.05 -0.03
N ALA A 54 0.44 -4.36 0.17
CA ALA A 54 1.64 -4.92 0.78
C ALA A 54 1.39 -5.30 2.26
N ALA A 55 0.62 -4.51 3.01
CA ALA A 55 0.19 -4.84 4.37
C ALA A 55 -0.69 -6.11 4.39
N ALA A 56 -1.69 -6.19 3.51
CA ALA A 56 -2.58 -7.35 3.42
C ALA A 56 -1.83 -8.65 3.05
N LEU A 57 -0.74 -8.54 2.29
CA LEU A 57 0.14 -9.65 1.92
C LEU A 57 1.20 -9.96 2.99
N GLY A 58 1.20 -9.25 4.13
CA GLY A 58 2.21 -9.43 5.19
C GLY A 58 3.61 -9.00 4.80
N MET A 59 3.78 -8.27 3.70
CA MET A 59 5.08 -7.80 3.18
C MET A 59 5.57 -6.55 3.91
N LEU A 60 4.69 -5.86 4.64
CA LEU A 60 5.06 -4.73 5.48
C LEU A 60 5.23 -5.22 6.91
N ALA A 61 6.39 -4.91 7.50
CA ALA A 61 6.54 -4.97 8.95
C ALA A 61 5.45 -4.09 9.59
N PRO A 62 4.85 -4.52 10.72
CA PRO A 62 3.93 -3.66 11.46
C PRO A 62 4.63 -2.32 11.69
N PRO A 63 3.94 -1.18 11.48
CA PRO A 63 4.55 0.11 11.79
C PRO A 63 5.00 0.01 13.24
N LEU A 64 6.30 0.18 13.47
CA LEU A 64 6.83 0.37 14.82
C LEU A 64 5.91 1.42 15.44
N LYS A 65 5.12 1.01 16.44
CA LYS A 65 4.21 1.91 17.16
C LYS A 65 4.98 3.19 17.31
N ALA A 66 4.44 4.30 16.79
CA ALA A 66 5.06 5.61 16.95
C ALA A 66 5.38 5.70 18.43
N VAL A 67 6.66 5.54 18.77
CA VAL A 67 7.11 5.62 20.14
C VAL A 67 6.65 7.01 20.51
N GLU A 68 5.71 7.09 21.45
CA GLU A 68 5.29 8.36 22.03
C GLU A 68 6.59 9.11 22.24
N ARG A 69 6.76 10.20 21.49
CA ARG A 69 7.98 11.00 21.54
C ARG A 69 7.96 11.65 22.92
N HIS A 70 8.31 10.88 23.96
CA HIS A 70 8.86 11.43 25.18
C HIS A 70 9.99 12.32 24.72
N ASP A 71 9.90 13.58 25.13
CA ASP A 71 10.84 14.72 25.05
C ASP A 71 12.33 14.36 25.07
N ARG A 72 12.76 13.46 24.21
CA ARG A 72 14.16 13.12 24.01
C ARG A 72 14.67 14.19 23.07
N PRO A 73 15.69 14.96 23.48
CA PRO A 73 16.31 15.90 22.57
C PRO A 73 16.72 15.12 21.32
N VAL A 74 16.33 15.63 20.16
CA VAL A 74 16.75 15.07 18.87
C VAL A 74 18.27 15.12 18.88
N LYS A 75 18.92 13.98 19.07
CA LYS A 75 20.38 13.89 19.01
C LYS A 75 20.79 14.34 17.62
N ASP A 76 21.87 15.12 17.54
CA ASP A 76 22.45 15.48 16.25
C ASP A 76 22.76 14.21 15.44
N VAL A 77 22.56 14.29 14.12
CA VAL A 77 22.63 13.14 13.20
C VAL A 77 24.03 12.50 13.25
N GLU A 78 25.10 13.28 13.44
CA GLU A 78 26.46 12.75 13.53
C GLU A 78 26.67 11.95 14.82
N THR A 79 26.07 12.42 15.92
CA THR A 79 26.15 11.72 17.22
C THR A 79 25.40 10.40 17.17
N LEU A 80 24.19 10.41 16.59
CA LEU A 80 23.41 9.19 16.41
C LEU A 80 24.13 8.20 15.49
N ARG A 81 24.73 8.69 14.40
CA ARG A 81 25.51 7.85 13.48
C ARG A 81 26.70 7.20 14.17
N ALA A 82 27.45 7.96 14.97
CA ALA A 82 28.59 7.42 15.72
C ALA A 82 28.17 6.33 16.72
N GLU A 83 27.07 6.54 17.46
CA GLU A 83 26.52 5.58 18.42
C GLU A 83 26.00 4.31 17.74
N VAL A 84 25.36 4.43 16.57
CA VAL A 84 24.91 3.27 15.78
C VAL A 84 26.12 2.50 15.23
N LEU A 85 27.13 3.19 14.69
CA LEU A 85 28.34 2.53 14.19
C LEU A 85 29.12 1.81 15.30
N ASP A 86 29.16 2.40 16.50
CA ASP A 86 29.83 1.78 17.64
C ASP A 86 29.04 0.57 18.19
N SER A 87 27.72 0.70 18.32
CA SER A 87 26.86 -0.40 18.78
C SER A 87 26.78 -1.58 17.78
N MET A 88 26.99 -1.32 16.49
CA MET A 88 27.04 -2.35 15.45
C MET A 88 28.46 -2.89 15.21
N ARG A 89 29.47 -2.41 15.94
CA ARG A 89 30.86 -2.86 15.81
C ARG A 89 30.97 -4.34 16.21
N GLY A 90 31.51 -5.18 15.33
CA GLY A 90 31.63 -6.62 15.55
C GLY A 90 30.39 -7.45 15.18
N VAL A 91 29.25 -6.82 14.86
CA VAL A 91 28.06 -7.55 14.37
C VAL A 91 28.31 -8.18 12.99
N GLY A 92 29.21 -7.61 12.19
CA GLY A 92 29.59 -8.14 10.88
C GLY A 92 30.15 -9.56 10.95
N GLU A 93 31.07 -9.84 11.88
CA GLU A 93 31.68 -11.17 12.03
C GLU A 93 30.65 -12.24 12.43
N ILE A 94 29.64 -11.85 13.23
CA ILE A 94 28.54 -12.73 13.62
C ILE A 94 27.64 -13.03 12.41
N LEU A 95 27.32 -12.00 11.61
CA LEU A 95 26.52 -12.16 10.39
C LEU A 95 27.26 -13.00 9.35
N ASP A 96 28.57 -12.79 9.17
CA ASP A 96 29.39 -13.58 8.25
C ASP A 96 29.42 -15.05 8.68
N GLY A 97 29.57 -15.34 9.97
CA GLY A 97 29.49 -16.70 10.50
C GLY A 97 28.14 -17.38 10.25
N ILE A 98 27.01 -16.66 10.44
CA ILE A 98 25.67 -17.18 10.14
C ILE A 98 25.50 -17.45 8.64
N LEU A 99 25.97 -16.53 7.79
CA LEU A 99 25.85 -16.67 6.34
C LEU A 99 26.71 -17.82 5.80
N ASP A 100 27.87 -18.05 6.38
CA ASP A 100 28.72 -19.19 6.00
C ASP A 100 28.14 -20.53 6.49
N GLU A 101 27.57 -20.59 7.69
CA GLU A 101 26.82 -21.78 8.15
C GLU A 101 25.63 -22.13 7.23
N ASP A 102 24.88 -21.12 6.78
CA ASP A 102 23.77 -21.31 5.85
C ASP A 102 24.25 -21.72 4.44
N ARG A 103 25.42 -21.22 4.00
CA ARG A 103 26.04 -21.61 2.73
C ARG A 103 26.46 -23.08 2.74
N ASP A 104 27.08 -23.53 3.82
CA ASP A 104 27.56 -24.91 3.97
C ASP A 104 26.41 -25.92 4.10
N ARG A 105 25.24 -25.49 4.61
CA ARG A 105 24.02 -26.33 4.64
C ARG A 105 23.34 -26.54 3.29
N LEU A 106 23.63 -25.68 2.31
CA LEU A 106 23.02 -25.73 0.96
C LEU A 106 23.89 -26.49 -0.05
N LEU A 107 25.07 -26.98 0.36
CA LEU A 107 25.96 -27.85 -0.41
C LEU A 107 25.81 -29.31 0.04
#